data_AF-A0A2E7TTM1-F1
#
_entry.id   AF-A0A2E7TTM1-F1
#
_cell.length_a   1.000
_cell.length_b   1.000
_cell.length_c   1.000
_cell.angle_alpha   90.00
_cell.angle_beta   90.00
_cell.angle_gamma   90.00
#
_symmetry.space_group_name_H-M   'P 1'
#
loop_
_entity.id
_entity.type
_entity.pdbx_description
1 polymer ?
#
loop_
_entity_poly.entity_id
_entity_poly.type
_entity_poly.pdbx_seq_one_letter_code
_entity_poly.pdbx_strand_id
1 'polypeptide(L)'
;MIVLICCAGLTFTGCEEKPNFQVPKAAFDADVPTPVDIRGLMRRGEFDSWHTATGSFGYSYTEDILRIGSGADPATVAGFKTFLEHPNIAPIEAAIDTTSGSAAHLLQNEEVLTRAFQRFHHWFPDAPLPRIMWMNSGFNYAVYPTDQHLGIGLEWFLGKDHPIVSTLPPEMFPQYMRNRMEPDRISASAFRGWLLVHFSNPWYRTDRCVDEMLFWGKVIYIMEQCMPDLSKADLWDWTAEAWTWAQVHERDIWLELQPQDALFNTDRTQFSKWFNEGPFTRYGAIPQDSPDRLGAYMGWRMVSDFMEKHPEVDLAALMEVTDINPVVKAYRPL
;
A
#
# COMPACT_ATOMS: atom_id res chain seq x y z
N MET A 1 30.56 -56.91 3.88
CA MET A 1 29.11 -56.78 3.63
C MET A 1 28.68 -55.44 4.23
N ILE A 2 28.79 -54.37 3.44
CA ILE A 2 28.42 -53.01 3.83
C ILE A 2 27.28 -52.63 2.88
N VAL A 3 26.09 -52.42 3.45
CA VAL A 3 24.88 -52.05 2.72
C VAL A 3 24.90 -50.52 2.57
N LEU A 4 25.07 -50.04 1.34
CA LEU A 4 24.83 -48.64 0.99
C LEU A 4 23.31 -48.45 0.83
N ILE A 5 22.70 -47.70 1.73
CA ILE A 5 21.32 -47.21 1.59
C ILE A 5 21.39 -45.93 0.75
N CYS A 6 21.00 -46.03 -0.52
CA CYS A 6 20.73 -44.86 -1.35
C CYS A 6 19.35 -44.30 -0.97
N CYS A 7 19.33 -43.24 -0.16
CA CYS A 7 18.16 -42.39 -0.02
C CYS A 7 17.96 -41.60 -1.32
N ALA A 8 16.95 -41.99 -2.10
CA ALA A 8 16.44 -41.17 -3.19
C ALA A 8 15.78 -39.93 -2.58
N GLY A 9 16.47 -38.79 -2.66
CA GLY A 9 15.90 -37.49 -2.36
C GLY A 9 14.79 -37.17 -3.36
N LEU A 10 13.56 -37.10 -2.89
CA LEU A 10 12.45 -36.47 -3.58
C LEU A 10 12.83 -35.01 -3.85
N THR A 11 13.15 -34.68 -5.09
CA THR A 11 13.25 -33.28 -5.51
C THR A 11 11.85 -32.71 -5.51
N PHE A 12 11.57 -31.83 -4.55
CA PHE A 12 10.45 -30.90 -4.62
C PHE A 12 10.60 -30.15 -5.95
N THR A 13 9.70 -30.42 -6.90
CA THR A 13 9.49 -29.56 -8.05
C THR A 13 8.93 -28.25 -7.52
N GLY A 14 9.81 -27.28 -7.28
CA GLY A 14 9.38 -25.89 -7.16
C GLY A 14 8.62 -25.52 -8.42
N CYS A 15 7.45 -24.89 -8.26
CA CYS A 15 6.79 -24.22 -9.37
C CYS A 15 7.80 -23.23 -9.96
N GLU A 16 8.19 -23.44 -11.22
CA GLU A 16 8.81 -22.39 -12.01
C GLU A 16 7.83 -21.21 -12.06
N GLU A 17 8.19 -20.09 -11.43
CA GLU A 17 7.45 -18.84 -11.58
C GLU A 17 7.39 -18.49 -13.07
N LYS A 18 6.19 -18.53 -13.65
CA LYS A 18 6.01 -18.22 -15.07
C LYS A 18 6.11 -16.71 -15.27
N PRO A 19 6.83 -16.25 -16.31
CA PRO A 19 7.23 -14.86 -16.52
C PRO A 19 6.13 -13.99 -17.14
N ASN A 20 4.87 -14.16 -16.72
CA ASN A 20 3.84 -13.22 -17.13
C ASN A 20 4.16 -11.91 -16.40
N PHE A 21 4.37 -10.81 -17.13
CA PHE A 21 4.67 -9.45 -16.63
C PHE A 21 6.13 -9.06 -16.36
N GLN A 22 7.12 -9.79 -16.89
CA GLN A 22 8.47 -9.20 -17.00
C GLN A 22 8.46 -7.97 -17.93
N VAL A 23 9.03 -6.86 -17.47
CA VAL A 23 9.16 -5.64 -18.28
C VAL A 23 10.52 -5.60 -18.99
N PRO A 24 10.61 -5.03 -20.21
CA PRO A 24 11.88 -4.86 -20.89
C PRO A 24 12.81 -3.92 -20.12
N LYS A 25 14.13 -4.00 -20.35
CA LYS A 25 15.10 -3.07 -19.73
C LYS A 25 14.75 -1.59 -19.95
N ALA A 26 14.17 -1.27 -21.11
CA ALA A 26 13.73 0.09 -21.45
C ALA A 26 12.62 0.63 -20.54
N ALA A 27 11.88 -0.21 -19.81
CA ALA A 27 10.90 0.26 -18.84
C ALA A 27 11.55 1.07 -17.70
N PHE A 28 12.82 0.77 -17.38
CA PHE A 28 13.59 1.47 -16.34
C PHE A 28 14.24 2.77 -16.83
N ASP A 29 13.96 3.18 -18.07
CA ASP A 29 14.37 4.48 -18.62
C ASP A 29 13.28 5.57 -18.41
N ALA A 30 12.10 5.19 -17.91
CA ALA A 30 11.02 6.14 -17.64
C ALA A 30 11.44 7.16 -16.56
N ASP A 31 11.18 8.44 -16.84
CA ASP A 31 11.53 9.57 -15.97
C ASP A 31 10.56 9.65 -14.79
N VAL A 32 10.98 9.15 -13.62
CA VAL A 32 10.23 9.27 -12.38
C VAL A 32 10.61 10.61 -11.71
N PRO A 33 9.65 11.48 -11.39
CA PRO A 33 9.96 12.78 -10.80
C PRO A 33 10.77 12.66 -9.50
N THR A 34 11.87 13.40 -9.40
CA THR A 34 12.75 13.41 -8.22
C THR A 34 11.98 13.76 -6.94
N PRO A 35 12.15 12.99 -5.85
CA PRO A 35 11.49 13.28 -4.58
C PRO A 35 11.89 14.62 -3.96
N VAL A 36 11.02 15.15 -3.11
CA VAL A 36 11.26 16.39 -2.35
C VAL A 36 11.11 16.13 -0.86
N ASP A 37 12.10 16.55 -0.07
CA ASP A 37 12.00 16.59 1.40
C ASP A 37 11.36 17.91 1.86
N ILE A 38 10.07 17.84 2.17
CA ILE A 38 9.27 18.96 2.67
C ILE A 38 9.79 19.45 4.03
N ARG A 39 10.28 18.54 4.88
CA ARG A 39 10.78 18.89 6.22
C ARG A 39 12.02 19.77 6.10
N GLY A 40 12.90 19.44 5.16
CA GLY A 40 14.06 20.25 4.83
C GLY A 40 13.70 21.67 4.39
N LEU A 41 12.66 21.82 3.57
CA LEU A 41 12.14 23.13 3.13
C LEU A 41 11.59 23.94 4.30
N MET A 42 10.77 23.32 5.15
CA MET A 42 10.21 23.96 6.34
C MET A 42 11.30 24.45 7.31
N ARG A 43 12.33 23.64 7.56
CA ARG A 43 13.43 24.00 8.47
C ARG A 43 14.26 25.18 7.99
N ARG A 44 14.37 25.39 6.67
CA ARG A 44 15.05 26.57 6.10
C ARG A 44 14.23 27.84 6.22
N GLY A 45 12.91 27.75 6.38
CA GLY A 45 12.02 28.90 6.51
C GLY A 45 11.93 29.77 5.26
N GLU A 46 12.29 29.24 4.09
CA GLU A 46 12.27 29.95 2.81
C GLU A 46 10.86 29.90 2.19
N PHE A 47 9.88 30.53 2.86
CA PHE A 47 8.47 30.45 2.44
C PHE A 47 8.19 31.08 1.07
N ASP A 48 8.95 32.08 0.66
CA ASP A 48 8.83 32.69 -0.68
C ASP A 48 9.13 31.68 -1.80
N SER A 49 9.91 30.63 -1.52
CA SER A 49 10.21 29.55 -2.47
C SER A 49 9.32 28.31 -2.29
N TRP A 50 8.38 28.32 -1.32
CA TRP A 50 7.52 27.18 -0.98
C TRP A 50 6.76 26.64 -2.18
N HIS A 51 6.00 27.50 -2.88
CA HIS A 51 5.22 27.08 -4.04
C HIS A 51 6.10 26.63 -5.21
N THR A 52 7.25 27.25 -5.39
CA THR A 52 8.21 26.85 -6.44
C THR A 52 8.77 25.46 -6.16
N ALA A 53 9.08 25.15 -4.90
CA ALA A 53 9.65 23.87 -4.51
C ALA A 53 8.63 22.73 -4.40
N THR A 54 7.39 23.05 -3.97
CA THR A 54 6.36 22.05 -3.67
C THR A 54 5.28 21.93 -4.74
N GLY A 55 5.19 22.88 -5.68
CA GLY A 55 4.15 22.90 -6.69
C GLY A 55 2.74 23.00 -6.07
N SER A 56 1.79 22.25 -6.63
CA SER A 56 0.43 22.17 -6.08
C SER A 56 0.37 21.43 -4.73
N PHE A 57 1.36 20.58 -4.41
CA PHE A 57 1.38 19.87 -3.13
C PHE A 57 1.48 20.79 -1.92
N GLY A 58 2.12 21.96 -2.08
CA GLY A 58 2.22 22.94 -1.00
C GLY A 58 0.86 23.38 -0.47
N TYR A 59 -0.16 23.46 -1.33
CA TYR A 59 -1.53 23.80 -0.94
C TYR A 59 -2.17 22.65 -0.17
N SER A 60 -2.11 21.42 -0.68
CA SER A 60 -2.62 20.24 0.03
C SER A 60 -1.95 20.06 1.40
N TYR A 61 -0.66 20.35 1.50
CA TYR A 61 0.07 20.24 2.75
C TYR A 61 -0.42 21.24 3.81
N THR A 62 -0.68 22.50 3.43
CA THR A 62 -1.19 23.51 4.35
C THR A 62 -2.68 23.37 4.67
N GLU A 63 -3.49 23.06 3.65
CA GLU A 63 -4.95 23.13 3.71
C GLU A 63 -5.56 21.82 4.21
N ASP A 64 -5.08 20.68 3.69
CA ASP A 64 -5.70 19.38 3.93
C ASP A 64 -4.96 18.59 5.02
N ILE A 65 -3.63 18.56 4.90
CA ILE A 65 -2.76 17.74 5.75
C ILE A 65 -2.56 18.40 7.11
N LEU A 66 -1.98 19.60 7.16
CA LEU A 66 -1.73 20.30 8.43
C LEU A 66 -2.93 21.14 8.90
N ARG A 67 -3.80 21.56 7.97
CA ARG A 67 -4.99 22.40 8.24
C ARG A 67 -4.64 23.70 8.98
N ILE A 68 -3.55 24.34 8.57
CA ILE A 68 -3.00 25.54 9.21
C ILE A 68 -3.37 26.85 8.50
N GLY A 69 -4.07 26.77 7.36
CA GLY A 69 -4.51 27.93 6.59
C GLY A 69 -4.43 27.69 5.09
N SER A 70 -4.87 28.68 4.30
CA SER A 70 -4.77 28.59 2.84
C SER A 70 -3.32 28.66 2.39
N GLY A 71 -2.93 27.80 1.44
CA GLY A 71 -1.59 27.84 0.86
C GLY A 71 -1.29 29.15 0.14
N ALA A 72 -2.31 29.87 -0.31
CA ALA A 72 -2.16 31.17 -0.99
C ALA A 72 -2.01 32.37 -0.03
N ASP A 73 -2.26 32.18 1.27
CA ASP A 73 -2.24 33.27 2.25
C ASP A 73 -0.87 33.36 2.94
N PRO A 74 -0.13 34.49 2.82
CA PRO A 74 1.11 34.71 3.55
C PRO A 74 0.95 34.57 5.08
N ALA A 75 -0.25 34.74 5.64
CA ALA A 75 -0.51 34.53 7.05
C ALA A 75 -0.33 33.05 7.49
N THR A 76 -0.44 32.09 6.56
CA THR A 76 -0.21 30.65 6.82
C THR A 76 1.24 30.37 7.24
N VAL A 77 2.19 31.26 6.95
CA VAL A 77 3.56 31.22 7.49
C VAL A 77 3.56 31.18 9.02
N ALA A 78 2.65 31.90 9.67
CA ALA A 78 2.51 31.85 11.12
C ALA A 78 2.07 30.45 11.60
N GLY A 79 1.21 29.77 10.84
CA GLY A 79 0.78 28.40 11.11
C GLY A 79 1.91 27.38 11.03
N PHE A 80 2.79 27.50 10.05
CA PHE A 80 4.01 26.68 9.98
C PHE A 80 4.93 26.89 11.18
N LYS A 81 5.11 28.15 11.58
CA LYS A 81 5.89 28.48 12.77
C LYS A 81 5.28 27.86 14.02
N THR A 82 3.96 27.99 14.20
CA THR A 82 3.25 27.35 15.31
C THR A 82 3.40 25.83 15.31
N PHE A 83 3.34 25.20 14.13
CA PHE A 83 3.59 23.76 13.99
C PHE A 83 5.03 23.41 14.41
N LEU A 84 6.04 24.05 13.81
CA LEU A 84 7.46 23.77 14.08
C LEU A 84 7.86 24.04 15.54
N GLU A 85 7.24 25.03 16.19
CA GLU A 85 7.49 25.38 17.60
C GLU A 85 6.72 24.50 18.59
N HIS A 86 5.80 23.64 18.11
CA HIS A 86 5.04 22.77 18.99
C HIS A 86 5.97 21.78 19.72
N PRO A 87 5.84 21.59 21.06
CA PRO A 87 6.80 20.82 21.86
C PRO A 87 7.06 19.38 21.39
N ASN A 88 6.06 18.77 20.73
CA ASN A 88 6.17 17.40 20.24
C ASN A 88 6.85 17.28 18.87
N ILE A 89 6.95 18.37 18.08
CA ILE A 89 7.44 18.29 16.70
C ILE A 89 8.95 18.08 16.66
N ALA A 90 9.75 18.81 17.43
CA ALA A 90 11.20 18.60 17.43
C ALA A 90 11.63 17.16 17.84
N PRO A 91 11.04 16.53 18.87
CA PRO A 91 11.27 15.11 19.15
C PRO A 91 10.87 14.17 18.01
N ILE A 92 9.74 14.42 17.34
CA ILE A 92 9.28 13.62 16.20
C ILE A 92 10.26 13.77 15.03
N GLU A 93 10.66 14.98 14.68
CA GLU A 93 11.65 15.24 13.61
C GLU A 93 12.97 14.53 13.89
N ALA A 94 13.47 14.58 15.12
CA ALA A 94 14.69 13.87 15.52
C ALA A 94 14.52 12.35 15.38
N ALA A 95 13.36 11.81 15.77
CA ALA A 95 13.06 10.40 15.59
C ALA A 95 13.04 10.02 14.11
N ILE A 96 12.37 10.79 13.26
CA ILE A 96 12.34 10.57 11.81
C ILE A 96 13.78 10.55 11.26
N ASP A 97 14.61 11.54 11.60
CA ASP A 97 15.98 11.67 11.07
C ASP A 97 16.88 10.47 11.44
N THR A 98 16.59 9.79 12.56
CA THR A 98 17.29 8.56 13.01
C THR A 98 16.65 7.25 12.55
N THR A 99 15.44 7.29 11.97
CA THR A 99 14.65 6.11 11.61
C THR A 99 14.20 6.21 10.15
N SER A 100 12.89 6.34 9.89
CA SER A 100 12.25 6.35 8.57
C SER A 100 12.80 7.39 7.59
N GLY A 101 13.26 8.54 8.10
CA GLY A 101 13.82 9.62 7.29
C GLY A 101 15.34 9.72 7.31
N SER A 102 16.04 8.69 7.79
CA SER A 102 17.50 8.61 7.62
C SER A 102 17.86 8.57 6.14
N ALA A 103 19.03 9.10 5.76
CA ALA A 103 19.46 9.13 4.36
C ALA A 103 19.48 7.75 3.69
N ALA A 104 19.81 6.69 4.46
CA ALA A 104 19.82 5.32 3.97
C ALA A 104 18.40 4.81 3.66
N HIS A 105 17.45 5.02 4.58
CA HIS A 105 16.06 4.59 4.36
C HIS A 105 15.37 5.39 3.25
N LEU A 106 15.63 6.71 3.14
CA LEU A 106 15.08 7.51 2.05
C LEU A 106 15.59 7.04 0.70
N LEU A 107 16.91 6.82 0.56
CA LEU A 107 17.50 6.31 -0.68
C LEU A 107 16.96 4.93 -1.04
N GLN A 108 16.91 4.00 -0.08
CA GLN A 108 16.40 2.65 -0.31
C GLN A 108 14.93 2.67 -0.77
N ASN A 109 14.08 3.44 -0.10
CA ASN A 109 12.66 3.52 -0.47
C ASN A 109 12.45 4.26 -1.79
N GLU A 110 13.24 5.30 -2.07
CA GLU A 110 13.24 5.97 -3.37
C GLU A 110 13.59 5.01 -4.51
N GLU A 111 14.62 4.17 -4.35
CA GLU A 111 14.99 3.18 -5.35
C GLU A 111 13.91 2.11 -5.58
N VAL A 112 13.25 1.65 -4.52
CA VAL A 112 12.15 0.67 -4.61
C VAL A 112 10.94 1.28 -5.30
N LEU A 113 10.50 2.47 -4.87
CA LEU A 113 9.37 3.17 -5.45
C LEU A 113 9.63 3.57 -6.90
N THR A 114 10.83 4.06 -7.23
CA THR A 114 11.23 4.39 -8.61
C THR A 114 11.10 3.18 -9.51
N ARG A 115 11.63 2.02 -9.10
CA ARG A 115 11.50 0.78 -9.87
C ARG A 115 10.03 0.34 -10.03
N ALA A 116 9.20 0.52 -9.00
CA ALA A 116 7.78 0.22 -9.07
C ALA A 116 7.03 1.14 -10.04
N PHE A 117 7.29 2.45 -10.00
CA PHE A 117 6.72 3.42 -10.93
C PHE A 117 7.16 3.20 -12.38
N GLN A 118 8.41 2.81 -12.60
CA GLN A 118 8.92 2.46 -13.93
C GLN A 118 8.22 1.22 -14.52
N ARG A 119 8.06 0.16 -13.69
CA ARG A 119 7.28 -1.02 -14.07
C ARG A 119 5.82 -0.66 -14.34
N PHE A 120 5.21 0.17 -13.50
CA PHE A 120 3.85 0.66 -13.70
C PHE A 120 3.72 1.41 -15.03
N HIS A 121 4.62 2.36 -15.30
CA HIS A 121 4.59 3.19 -16.51
C HIS A 121 4.68 2.38 -17.80
N HIS A 122 5.38 1.24 -17.78
CA HIS A 122 5.40 0.33 -18.93
C HIS A 122 4.00 -0.15 -19.32
N TRP A 123 3.15 -0.47 -18.34
CA TRP A 123 1.79 -0.96 -18.57
C TRP A 123 0.76 0.17 -18.69
N PHE A 124 1.04 1.34 -18.10
CA PHE A 124 0.17 2.50 -18.07
C PHE A 124 0.94 3.76 -18.54
N PRO A 125 1.34 3.85 -19.83
CA PRO A 125 2.23 4.91 -20.31
C PRO A 125 1.59 6.30 -20.31
N ASP A 126 0.26 6.39 -20.40
CA ASP A 126 -0.47 7.65 -20.40
C ASP A 126 -0.79 8.15 -18.97
N ALA A 127 -0.54 7.33 -17.95
CA ALA A 127 -0.79 7.69 -16.56
C ALA A 127 0.35 8.55 -16.00
N PRO A 128 0.05 9.70 -15.36
CA PRO A 128 1.09 10.53 -14.76
C PRO A 128 1.71 9.82 -13.56
N LEU A 129 3.05 9.89 -13.46
CA LEU A 129 3.79 9.40 -12.30
C LEU A 129 3.85 10.48 -11.22
N PRO A 130 3.54 10.15 -9.95
CA PRO A 130 3.55 11.13 -8.88
C PRO A 130 4.98 11.47 -8.46
N ARG A 131 5.21 12.73 -8.09
CA ARG A 131 6.41 13.11 -7.34
C ARG A 131 6.27 12.72 -5.88
N ILE A 132 7.26 12.04 -5.31
CA ILE A 132 7.26 11.69 -3.89
C ILE A 132 7.55 12.93 -3.04
N MET A 133 6.76 13.13 -1.99
CA MET A 133 6.92 14.23 -1.04
C MET A 133 7.14 13.65 0.36
N TRP A 134 8.41 13.63 0.80
CA TRP A 134 8.77 13.19 2.15
C TRP A 134 8.36 14.26 3.15
N MET A 135 7.45 13.92 4.05
CA MET A 135 6.83 14.90 4.94
C MET A 135 6.76 14.41 6.39
N ASN A 136 6.58 15.35 7.29
CA ASN A 136 5.98 15.09 8.60
C ASN A 136 4.52 15.55 8.51
N SER A 137 3.56 14.64 8.57
CA SER A 137 2.14 15.00 8.42
C SER A 137 1.49 15.43 9.75
N GLY A 138 2.23 15.43 10.85
CA GLY A 138 1.67 15.61 12.19
C GLY A 138 0.78 14.44 12.61
N PHE A 139 1.05 13.24 12.10
CA PHE A 139 0.20 12.06 12.21
C PHE A 139 -1.20 12.18 11.59
N ASN A 140 -1.43 13.13 10.68
CA ASN A 140 -2.72 13.26 10.00
C ASN A 140 -2.88 12.26 8.84
N TYR A 141 -1.80 11.96 8.10
CA TYR A 141 -1.83 11.06 6.95
C TYR A 141 -0.51 10.29 6.78
N ALA A 142 -0.56 8.95 6.82
CA ALA A 142 0.59 8.12 6.49
C ALA A 142 0.96 8.23 5.00
N VAL A 143 -0.06 8.24 4.14
CA VAL A 143 0.05 8.34 2.68
C VAL A 143 -1.01 9.31 2.20
N TYR A 144 -0.62 10.27 1.35
CA TYR A 144 -1.52 11.28 0.78
C TYR A 144 -1.28 11.41 -0.73
N PRO A 145 -1.99 10.60 -1.55
CA PRO A 145 -1.91 10.68 -3.00
C PRO A 145 -2.73 11.83 -3.58
N THR A 146 -2.21 12.46 -4.62
CA THR A 146 -2.90 13.42 -5.51
C THR A 146 -2.57 13.07 -6.95
N ASP A 147 -3.16 13.77 -7.92
CA ASP A 147 -2.91 13.54 -9.35
C ASP A 147 -1.42 13.66 -9.74
N GLN A 148 -0.64 14.46 -9.01
CA GLN A 148 0.76 14.77 -9.35
C GLN A 148 1.76 14.41 -8.25
N HIS A 149 1.31 14.06 -7.05
CA HIS A 149 2.18 13.90 -5.89
C HIS A 149 1.77 12.72 -5.01
N LEU A 150 2.74 12.14 -4.32
CA LEU A 150 2.56 11.13 -3.30
C LEU A 150 3.22 11.59 -2.01
N GLY A 151 2.42 12.15 -1.11
CA GLY A 151 2.88 12.51 0.24
C GLY A 151 3.09 11.28 1.10
N ILE A 152 4.22 11.20 1.79
CA ILE A 152 4.56 10.10 2.70
C ILE A 152 4.93 10.69 4.07
N GLY A 153 4.07 10.46 5.07
CA GLY A 153 4.28 10.89 6.45
C GLY A 153 5.28 9.98 7.15
N LEU A 154 6.53 10.42 7.26
CA LEU A 154 7.62 9.59 7.79
C LEU A 154 7.45 9.25 9.28
N GLU A 155 6.72 10.06 10.04
CA GLU A 155 6.38 9.79 11.44
C GLU A 155 5.49 8.55 11.62
N TRP A 156 4.81 8.09 10.56
CA TRP A 156 4.04 6.85 10.58
C TRP A 156 4.90 5.59 10.55
N PHE A 157 6.21 5.72 10.36
CA PHE A 157 7.13 4.60 10.13
C PHE A 157 8.35 4.64 11.07
N LEU A 158 8.21 5.19 12.27
CA LEU A 158 9.32 5.38 13.23
C LEU A 158 9.93 4.07 13.78
N GLY A 159 9.28 2.94 13.57
CA GLY A 159 9.58 1.67 14.22
C GLY A 159 8.59 1.41 15.36
N LYS A 160 7.96 0.23 15.39
CA LYS A 160 6.90 -0.08 16.37
C LYS A 160 7.38 -0.02 17.83
N ASP A 161 8.68 -0.25 18.03
CA ASP A 161 9.34 -0.25 19.34
C ASP A 161 9.92 1.13 19.71
N HIS A 162 9.78 2.15 18.84
CA HIS A 162 10.27 3.50 19.12
C HIS A 162 9.47 4.14 20.27
N PRO A 163 10.12 4.84 21.24
CA PRO A 163 9.43 5.40 22.41
C PRO A 163 8.25 6.32 22.08
N ILE A 164 8.35 7.11 21.01
CA ILE A 164 7.24 7.98 20.54
C ILE A 164 6.00 7.16 20.15
N VAL A 165 6.16 6.00 19.52
CA VAL A 165 5.01 5.16 19.13
C VAL A 165 4.25 4.68 20.38
N SER A 166 4.96 4.42 21.46
CA SER A 166 4.37 4.00 22.74
C SER A 166 3.60 5.12 23.46
N THR A 167 3.92 6.40 23.20
CA THR A 167 3.20 7.55 23.77
C THR A 167 1.98 7.98 22.95
N LEU A 168 1.77 7.41 21.76
CA LEU A 168 0.61 7.70 20.95
C LEU A 168 -0.70 7.26 21.64
N PRO A 169 -1.76 8.08 21.56
CA PRO A 169 -3.05 7.80 22.18
C PRO A 169 -3.70 6.52 21.60
N PRO A 170 -3.95 5.47 22.40
CA PRO A 170 -4.46 4.19 21.90
C PRO A 170 -5.83 4.25 21.21
N GLU A 171 -6.64 5.27 21.51
CA GLU A 171 -7.93 5.51 20.87
C GLU A 171 -7.82 5.97 19.42
N MET A 172 -6.71 6.63 19.05
CA MET A 172 -6.41 7.02 17.68
C MET A 172 -5.42 6.07 17.01
N PHE A 173 -4.50 5.48 17.79
CA PHE A 173 -3.46 4.55 17.35
C PHE A 173 -3.57 3.22 18.09
N PRO A 174 -4.61 2.41 17.80
CA PRO A 174 -4.74 1.08 18.38
C PRO A 174 -3.51 0.21 18.08
N GLN A 175 -3.28 -0.81 18.92
CA GLN A 175 -2.06 -1.60 18.89
C GLN A 175 -1.73 -2.19 17.50
N TYR A 176 -2.73 -2.64 16.76
CA TYR A 176 -2.51 -3.21 15.43
C TYR A 176 -1.93 -2.18 14.45
N MET A 177 -2.29 -0.89 14.55
CA MET A 177 -1.70 0.17 13.73
C MET A 177 -0.25 0.44 14.16
N ARG A 178 -0.01 0.54 15.47
CA ARG A 178 1.34 0.76 16.03
C ARG A 178 2.33 -0.34 15.64
N ASN A 179 1.89 -1.59 15.62
CA ASN A 179 2.68 -2.73 15.18
C ASN A 179 3.12 -2.64 13.71
N ARG A 180 2.43 -1.82 12.90
CA ARG A 180 2.68 -1.61 11.47
C ARG A 180 3.55 -0.37 11.20
N MET A 181 3.91 0.39 12.23
CA MET A 181 4.72 1.60 12.08
C MET A 181 6.20 1.25 11.92
N GLU A 182 6.59 0.61 10.82
CA GLU A 182 7.97 0.17 10.57
C GLU A 182 8.58 0.85 9.34
N PRO A 183 9.87 1.25 9.36
CA PRO A 183 10.54 1.88 8.22
C PRO A 183 10.46 1.07 6.92
N ASP A 184 10.57 -0.26 7.00
CA ASP A 184 10.57 -1.15 5.84
C ASP A 184 9.20 -1.23 5.13
N ARG A 185 8.13 -0.70 5.74
CA ARG A 185 6.77 -0.71 5.18
C ARG A 185 6.45 0.51 4.31
N ILE A 186 7.35 1.50 4.23
CA ILE A 186 7.14 2.76 3.51
C ILE A 186 6.77 2.50 2.05
N SER A 187 7.62 1.79 1.30
CA SER A 187 7.43 1.60 -0.14
C SER A 187 6.12 0.89 -0.49
N ALA A 188 5.84 -0.24 0.18
CA ALA A 188 4.62 -1.01 -0.06
C ALA A 188 3.36 -0.20 0.31
N SER A 189 3.37 0.48 1.46
CA SER A 189 2.23 1.27 1.93
C SER A 189 1.96 2.47 1.02
N ALA A 190 3.01 3.20 0.63
CA ALA A 190 2.90 4.37 -0.23
C ALA A 190 2.36 4.00 -1.62
N PHE A 191 2.92 2.96 -2.25
CA PHE A 191 2.50 2.54 -3.58
C PHE A 191 1.09 1.94 -3.58
N ARG A 192 0.72 1.13 -2.58
CA ARG A 192 -0.65 0.63 -2.43
C ARG A 192 -1.65 1.76 -2.26
N GLY A 193 -1.36 2.72 -1.37
CA GLY A 193 -2.21 3.89 -1.15
C GLY A 193 -2.37 4.72 -2.42
N TRP A 194 -1.28 4.91 -3.18
CA TRP A 194 -1.33 5.58 -4.48
C TRP A 194 -2.19 4.83 -5.50
N LEU A 195 -1.99 3.52 -5.69
CA LEU A 195 -2.78 2.71 -6.64
C LEU A 195 -4.28 2.74 -6.33
N LEU A 196 -4.66 2.66 -5.05
CA LEU A 196 -6.07 2.71 -4.61
C LEU A 196 -6.74 4.03 -5.01
N VAL A 197 -6.03 5.15 -4.90
CA VAL A 197 -6.55 6.47 -5.31
C VAL A 197 -6.48 6.63 -6.82
N HIS A 198 -5.35 6.29 -7.44
CA HIS A 198 -5.10 6.41 -8.87
C HIS A 198 -6.16 5.66 -9.69
N PHE A 199 -6.52 4.44 -9.28
CA PHE A 199 -7.55 3.65 -9.95
C PHE A 199 -8.96 3.86 -9.41
N SER A 200 -9.18 4.79 -8.47
CA SER A 200 -10.51 4.97 -7.87
C SER A 200 -11.57 5.41 -8.89
N ASN A 201 -11.25 6.39 -9.75
CA ASN A 201 -12.14 6.87 -10.79
C ASN A 201 -11.60 6.46 -12.18
N PRO A 202 -12.37 5.73 -13.03
CA PRO A 202 -13.75 5.28 -12.85
C PRO A 202 -13.91 3.84 -12.33
N TRP A 203 -12.84 3.17 -11.90
CA TRP A 203 -12.86 1.71 -11.68
C TRP A 203 -13.31 1.24 -10.30
N TYR A 204 -13.32 2.11 -9.27
CA TYR A 204 -13.79 1.73 -7.94
C TYR A 204 -15.31 1.68 -7.88
N ARG A 205 -15.84 0.48 -7.60
CA ARG A 205 -17.26 0.21 -7.42
C ARG A 205 -17.48 -0.57 -6.15
N THR A 206 -18.52 -0.22 -5.41
CA THR A 206 -18.84 -0.82 -4.11
C THR A 206 -20.31 -1.15 -4.00
N ASP A 207 -20.95 -1.43 -5.14
CA ASP A 207 -22.38 -1.77 -5.19
C ASP A 207 -22.64 -3.09 -4.47
N ARG A 208 -21.68 -4.03 -4.56
CA ARG A 208 -21.71 -5.34 -3.89
C ARG A 208 -20.35 -5.72 -3.34
N CYS A 209 -20.31 -6.66 -2.39
CA CYS A 209 -19.07 -7.22 -1.83
C CYS A 209 -18.08 -7.67 -2.92
N VAL A 210 -18.54 -8.42 -3.92
CA VAL A 210 -17.77 -8.79 -5.11
C VAL A 210 -17.10 -7.63 -5.83
N ASP A 211 -17.77 -6.49 -5.98
CA ASP A 211 -17.22 -5.36 -6.74
C ASP A 211 -16.01 -4.75 -6.00
N GLU A 212 -16.09 -4.70 -4.66
CA GLU A 212 -14.96 -4.33 -3.78
C GLU A 212 -13.83 -5.38 -3.86
N MET A 213 -14.16 -6.69 -3.85
CA MET A 213 -13.16 -7.76 -4.03
C MET A 213 -12.42 -7.63 -5.35
N LEU A 214 -13.13 -7.39 -6.45
CA LEU A 214 -12.54 -7.25 -7.78
C LEU A 214 -11.61 -6.06 -7.82
N PHE A 215 -12.03 -4.91 -7.27
CA PHE A 215 -11.18 -3.72 -7.23
C PHE A 215 -9.89 -3.96 -6.43
N TRP A 216 -10.00 -4.45 -5.20
CA TRP A 216 -8.83 -4.77 -4.37
C TRP A 216 -7.95 -5.82 -5.02
N GLY A 217 -8.54 -6.86 -5.60
CA GLY A 217 -7.81 -7.92 -6.28
C GLY A 217 -6.97 -7.40 -7.44
N LYS A 218 -7.53 -6.54 -8.28
CA LYS A 218 -6.82 -5.89 -9.38
C LYS A 218 -5.68 -4.99 -8.87
N VAL A 219 -5.94 -4.16 -7.88
CA VAL A 219 -4.94 -3.24 -7.30
C VAL A 219 -3.76 -4.02 -6.72
N ILE A 220 -4.01 -5.05 -5.91
CA ILE A 220 -2.93 -5.83 -5.30
C ILE A 220 -2.20 -6.68 -6.35
N TYR A 221 -2.90 -7.20 -7.36
CA TYR A 221 -2.25 -7.91 -8.46
C TYR A 221 -1.28 -7.01 -9.24
N ILE A 222 -1.69 -5.78 -9.56
CA ILE A 222 -0.82 -4.79 -10.23
C ILE A 222 0.35 -4.41 -9.32
N MET A 223 0.09 -4.20 -8.02
CA MET A 223 1.12 -3.93 -7.03
C MET A 223 2.19 -5.03 -7.02
N GLU A 224 1.77 -6.29 -7.01
CA GLU A 224 2.66 -7.46 -7.06
C GLU A 224 3.53 -7.47 -8.33
N GLN A 225 2.98 -7.16 -9.50
CA GLN A 225 3.76 -7.10 -10.74
C GLN A 225 4.74 -5.92 -10.77
N CYS A 226 4.41 -4.82 -10.09
CA CYS A 226 5.28 -3.65 -9.97
C CYS A 226 6.34 -3.80 -8.88
N MET A 227 6.13 -4.68 -7.90
CA MET A 227 7.05 -4.90 -6.76
C MET A 227 7.40 -6.39 -6.59
N PRO A 228 7.95 -7.06 -7.62
CA PRO A 228 8.18 -8.50 -7.58
C PRO A 228 9.22 -8.95 -6.56
N ASP A 229 10.09 -8.03 -6.10
CA ASP A 229 11.15 -8.31 -5.15
C ASP A 229 10.65 -8.30 -3.68
N LEU A 230 9.42 -7.84 -3.42
CA LEU A 230 8.82 -7.85 -2.09
C LEU A 230 8.13 -9.17 -1.81
N SER A 231 8.20 -9.64 -0.55
CA SER A 231 7.43 -10.80 -0.14
C SER A 231 5.93 -10.48 -0.21
N LYS A 232 5.10 -11.51 -0.39
CA LYS A 232 3.65 -11.30 -0.35
C LYS A 232 3.20 -10.70 0.98
N ALA A 233 3.74 -11.17 2.11
CA ALA A 233 3.43 -10.60 3.42
C ALA A 233 3.68 -9.08 3.48
N ASP A 234 4.78 -8.61 2.88
CA ASP A 234 5.11 -7.17 2.84
C ASP A 234 4.13 -6.37 1.97
N LEU A 235 3.72 -6.90 0.80
CA LEU A 235 2.71 -6.24 -0.05
C LEU A 235 1.38 -6.02 0.70
N TRP A 236 1.02 -6.99 1.55
CA TRP A 236 -0.21 -7.00 2.36
C TRP A 236 -0.11 -6.24 3.68
N ASP A 237 1.09 -5.77 4.04
CA ASP A 237 1.37 -5.17 5.36
C ASP A 237 1.10 -6.14 6.54
N TRP A 238 1.24 -7.44 6.27
CA TRP A 238 1.02 -8.55 7.19
C TRP A 238 2.34 -9.11 7.71
N THR A 239 2.29 -9.85 8.81
CA THR A 239 3.41 -10.68 9.22
C THR A 239 3.48 -11.95 8.36
N ALA A 240 4.63 -12.63 8.36
CA ALA A 240 4.77 -13.91 7.66
C ALA A 240 3.78 -14.97 8.19
N GLU A 241 3.48 -14.93 9.50
CA GLU A 241 2.51 -15.81 10.14
C GLU A 241 1.08 -15.50 9.67
N ALA A 242 0.71 -14.22 9.59
CA ALA A 242 -0.58 -13.78 9.08
C ALA A 242 -0.78 -14.18 7.60
N TRP A 243 0.27 -14.03 6.78
CA TRP A 243 0.25 -14.51 5.40
C TRP A 243 0.07 -16.03 5.32
N THR A 244 0.85 -16.79 6.09
CA THR A 244 0.75 -18.26 6.15
C THR A 244 -0.64 -18.70 6.63
N TRP A 245 -1.19 -18.01 7.63
CA TRP A 245 -2.55 -18.25 8.13
C TRP A 245 -3.57 -18.11 7.01
N ALA A 246 -3.52 -17.03 6.23
CA ALA A 246 -4.46 -16.80 5.14
C ALA A 246 -4.39 -17.91 4.07
N GLN A 247 -3.18 -18.41 3.76
CA GLN A 247 -3.00 -19.52 2.83
C GLN A 247 -3.56 -20.83 3.36
N VAL A 248 -3.29 -21.18 4.63
CA VAL A 248 -3.77 -22.42 5.25
C VAL A 248 -5.30 -22.44 5.36
N HIS A 249 -5.91 -21.27 5.59
CA HIS A 249 -7.36 -21.13 5.77
C HIS A 249 -8.10 -20.65 4.52
N GLU A 250 -7.46 -20.56 3.35
CA GLU A 250 -8.07 -20.03 2.11
C GLU A 250 -9.42 -20.69 1.80
N ARG A 251 -9.50 -22.01 1.95
CA ARG A 251 -10.74 -22.76 1.74
C ARG A 251 -11.82 -22.40 2.75
N ASP A 252 -11.49 -22.27 4.03
CA ASP A 252 -12.45 -21.92 5.08
C ASP A 252 -13.00 -20.50 4.85
N ILE A 253 -12.13 -19.56 4.48
CA ILE A 253 -12.50 -18.19 4.11
C ILE A 253 -13.46 -18.22 2.92
N TRP A 254 -13.16 -19.03 1.90
CA TRP A 254 -14.04 -19.19 0.75
C TRP A 254 -15.40 -19.77 1.13
N LEU A 255 -15.47 -20.74 2.04
CA LEU A 255 -16.75 -21.33 2.48
C LEU A 255 -17.67 -20.28 3.13
N GLU A 256 -17.11 -19.34 3.88
CA GLU A 256 -17.85 -18.22 4.48
C GLU A 256 -18.27 -17.17 3.44
N LEU A 257 -17.49 -16.99 2.37
CA LEU A 257 -17.68 -15.92 1.37
C LEU A 257 -18.49 -16.33 0.14
N GLN A 258 -18.41 -17.60 -0.29
CA GLN A 258 -19.08 -18.12 -1.49
C GLN A 258 -20.61 -18.06 -1.50
N PRO A 259 -21.35 -18.07 -0.36
CA PRO A 259 -22.80 -17.99 -0.39
C PRO A 259 -23.25 -16.73 -1.14
N GLN A 260 -24.29 -16.86 -1.96
CA GLN A 260 -24.70 -15.80 -2.87
C GLN A 260 -25.06 -14.49 -2.13
N ASP A 261 -25.64 -14.61 -0.94
CA ASP A 261 -26.02 -13.51 -0.06
C ASP A 261 -24.82 -12.82 0.61
N ALA A 262 -23.70 -13.52 0.80
CA ALA A 262 -22.44 -12.93 1.26
C ALA A 262 -21.67 -12.29 0.09
N LEU A 263 -21.49 -13.04 -1.00
CA LEU A 263 -20.70 -12.64 -2.16
C LEU A 263 -21.32 -11.45 -2.91
N PHE A 264 -22.64 -11.43 -3.07
CA PHE A 264 -23.37 -10.34 -3.72
C PHE A 264 -24.10 -9.42 -2.74
N ASN A 265 -23.66 -9.39 -1.47
CA ASN A 265 -24.21 -8.49 -0.46
C ASN A 265 -24.07 -7.03 -0.90
N THR A 266 -25.13 -6.24 -0.81
CA THR A 266 -25.18 -4.80 -1.15
C THR A 266 -25.10 -3.88 0.08
N ASP A 267 -25.21 -4.44 1.29
CA ASP A 267 -25.08 -3.70 2.53
C ASP A 267 -23.59 -3.50 2.86
N ARG A 268 -23.08 -2.32 2.50
CA ARG A 268 -21.69 -1.92 2.74
C ARG A 268 -21.29 -2.01 4.21
N THR A 269 -22.21 -1.76 5.15
CA THR A 269 -21.90 -1.86 6.59
C THR A 269 -21.59 -3.29 7.05
N GLN A 270 -22.10 -4.27 6.29
CA GLN A 270 -21.83 -5.68 6.53
C GLN A 270 -20.58 -6.12 5.79
N PHE A 271 -20.51 -5.90 4.47
CA PHE A 271 -19.39 -6.44 3.69
C PHE A 271 -18.08 -5.68 3.91
N SER A 272 -18.08 -4.41 4.33
CA SER A 272 -16.85 -3.67 4.61
C SER A 272 -15.97 -4.35 5.65
N LYS A 273 -16.54 -5.18 6.54
CA LYS A 273 -15.81 -5.95 7.56
C LYS A 273 -14.78 -6.91 6.95
N TRP A 274 -14.96 -7.29 5.69
CA TRP A 274 -14.00 -8.09 4.93
C TRP A 274 -12.77 -7.30 4.43
N PHE A 275 -12.86 -5.97 4.35
CA PHE A 275 -11.88 -5.09 3.70
C PHE A 275 -11.28 -4.05 4.65
N ASN A 276 -11.90 -3.82 5.79
CA ASN A 276 -11.42 -2.86 6.77
C ASN A 276 -10.09 -3.30 7.38
N GLU A 277 -9.23 -2.34 7.64
CA GLU A 277 -8.04 -2.58 8.45
C GLU A 277 -8.43 -2.85 9.90
N GLY A 278 -7.66 -3.71 10.57
CA GLY A 278 -7.94 -4.07 11.94
C GLY A 278 -6.97 -5.09 12.50
N PRO A 279 -7.21 -5.57 13.74
CA PRO A 279 -6.43 -6.66 14.31
C PRO A 279 -6.72 -8.01 13.63
N PHE A 280 -7.91 -8.18 13.04
CA PHE A 280 -8.37 -9.39 12.36
C PHE A 280 -9.64 -9.08 11.54
N THR A 281 -10.05 -10.00 10.65
CA THR A 281 -11.27 -9.87 9.85
C THR A 281 -12.51 -10.23 10.69
N ARG A 282 -13.40 -9.26 10.91
CA ARG A 282 -14.57 -9.40 11.82
C ARG A 282 -15.83 -9.84 11.09
N TYR A 283 -15.86 -11.03 10.51
CA TYR A 283 -17.01 -11.52 9.75
C TYR A 283 -17.33 -13.00 10.05
N GLY A 284 -18.62 -13.34 10.16
CA GLY A 284 -19.09 -14.74 10.22
C GLY A 284 -18.38 -15.58 11.27
N ALA A 285 -17.93 -16.76 10.86
CA ALA A 285 -17.17 -17.70 11.69
C ALA A 285 -15.64 -17.51 11.61
N ILE A 286 -15.15 -16.42 11.00
CA ILE A 286 -13.71 -16.15 10.87
C ILE A 286 -13.06 -16.00 12.26
N PRO A 287 -12.03 -16.80 12.58
CA PRO A 287 -11.32 -16.72 13.85
C PRO A 287 -10.62 -15.38 14.12
N GLN A 288 -10.41 -15.05 15.39
CA GLN A 288 -9.77 -13.78 15.81
C GLN A 288 -8.25 -13.75 15.63
N ASP A 289 -7.62 -14.89 15.38
CA ASP A 289 -6.21 -15.00 14.99
C ASP A 289 -6.00 -14.82 13.47
N SER A 290 -7.08 -14.60 12.72
CA SER A 290 -7.00 -14.23 11.30
C SER A 290 -6.36 -12.86 11.10
N PRO A 291 -5.74 -12.60 9.92
CA PRO A 291 -5.41 -11.24 9.54
C PRO A 291 -6.67 -10.44 9.19
N ASP A 292 -6.49 -9.12 9.07
CA ASP A 292 -7.52 -8.24 8.51
C ASP A 292 -7.67 -8.45 7.00
N ARG A 293 -8.58 -7.71 6.36
CA ARG A 293 -8.68 -7.60 4.89
C ARG A 293 -8.79 -8.93 4.11
N LEU A 294 -9.35 -9.99 4.69
CA LEU A 294 -9.45 -11.29 4.00
C LEU A 294 -10.31 -11.24 2.72
N GLY A 295 -11.27 -10.33 2.59
CA GLY A 295 -12.03 -10.17 1.34
C GLY A 295 -11.18 -9.63 0.20
N ALA A 296 -10.27 -8.70 0.51
CA ALA A 296 -9.28 -8.24 -0.46
C ALA A 296 -8.34 -9.39 -0.86
N TYR A 297 -7.89 -10.20 0.11
CA TYR A 297 -7.05 -11.38 -0.15
C TYR A 297 -7.74 -12.38 -1.09
N MET A 298 -9.01 -12.69 -0.83
CA MET A 298 -9.80 -13.54 -1.72
C MET A 298 -9.95 -12.91 -3.10
N GLY A 299 -10.22 -11.60 -3.19
CA GLY A 299 -10.26 -10.87 -4.45
C GLY A 299 -8.95 -10.99 -5.26
N TRP A 300 -7.80 -10.84 -4.60
CA TRP A 300 -6.49 -11.04 -5.21
C TRP A 300 -6.30 -12.49 -5.69
N ARG A 301 -6.65 -13.50 -4.88
CA ARG A 301 -6.58 -14.91 -5.32
C ARG A 301 -7.40 -15.17 -6.58
N MET A 302 -8.63 -14.65 -6.64
CA MET A 302 -9.49 -14.80 -7.81
C MET A 302 -8.91 -14.12 -9.06
N VAL A 303 -8.37 -12.90 -8.90
CA VAL A 303 -7.72 -12.17 -9.99
C VAL A 303 -6.46 -12.89 -10.46
N SER A 304 -5.64 -13.41 -9.55
CA SER A 304 -4.44 -14.17 -9.89
C SER A 304 -4.77 -15.42 -10.71
N ASP A 305 -5.76 -16.21 -10.29
CA ASP A 305 -6.21 -17.40 -11.03
C ASP A 305 -6.84 -17.04 -12.39
N PHE A 306 -7.51 -15.89 -12.48
CA PHE A 306 -8.01 -15.35 -13.74
C PHE A 306 -6.86 -15.01 -14.68
N MET A 307 -5.88 -14.24 -14.23
CA MET A 307 -4.73 -13.83 -15.06
C MET A 307 -3.86 -15.02 -15.48
N GLU A 308 -3.76 -16.08 -14.66
CA GLU A 308 -3.08 -17.32 -15.05
C GLU A 308 -3.78 -18.03 -16.22
N LYS A 309 -5.13 -18.01 -16.26
CA LYS A 309 -5.94 -18.62 -17.31
C LYS A 309 -6.09 -17.77 -18.56
N HIS A 310 -5.76 -16.49 -18.45
CA HIS A 310 -5.93 -15.48 -19.50
C HIS A 310 -4.59 -14.78 -19.79
N PRO A 311 -3.57 -15.49 -20.31
CA PRO A 311 -2.25 -14.91 -20.59
C PRO A 311 -2.28 -13.82 -21.68
N GLU A 312 -3.38 -13.69 -22.41
CA GLU A 312 -3.65 -12.61 -23.37
C GLU A 312 -4.05 -11.27 -22.72
N VAL A 313 -4.44 -11.27 -21.44
CA VAL A 313 -4.86 -10.08 -20.71
C VAL A 313 -3.65 -9.45 -20.06
N ASP A 314 -3.33 -8.21 -20.42
CA ASP A 314 -2.30 -7.42 -19.75
C ASP A 314 -2.85 -6.63 -18.54
N LEU A 315 -2.00 -5.87 -17.83
CA LEU A 315 -2.43 -5.13 -16.64
C LEU A 315 -3.42 -4.00 -16.94
N ALA A 316 -3.30 -3.36 -18.11
CA ALA A 316 -4.24 -2.31 -18.52
C ALA A 316 -5.61 -2.92 -18.87
N ALA A 317 -5.61 -4.02 -19.63
CA ALA A 317 -6.83 -4.77 -19.94
C ALA A 317 -7.49 -5.37 -18.69
N LEU A 318 -6.70 -5.81 -17.70
CA LEU A 318 -7.23 -6.25 -16.40
C LEU A 318 -8.02 -5.14 -15.71
N MET A 319 -7.54 -3.89 -15.74
CA MET A 319 -8.26 -2.78 -15.13
C MET A 319 -9.65 -2.55 -15.76
N GLU A 320 -9.78 -2.78 -17.06
CA GLU A 320 -11.05 -2.71 -17.79
C GLU A 320 -12.03 -3.85 -17.49
N VAL A 321 -11.60 -4.91 -16.79
CA VAL A 321 -12.51 -5.98 -16.35
C VAL A 321 -13.45 -5.44 -15.26
N THR A 322 -14.73 -5.29 -15.62
CA THR A 322 -15.82 -4.88 -14.70
C THR A 322 -16.82 -5.99 -14.39
N ASP A 323 -16.91 -7.02 -15.24
CA ASP A 323 -17.73 -8.20 -14.93
C ASP A 323 -16.89 -9.17 -14.10
N ILE A 324 -17.34 -9.43 -12.87
CA ILE A 324 -16.65 -10.34 -11.97
C ILE A 324 -16.91 -11.82 -12.27
N ASN A 325 -17.97 -12.15 -13.01
CA ASN A 325 -18.35 -13.56 -13.21
C ASN A 325 -17.24 -14.42 -13.83
N PRO A 326 -16.47 -13.96 -14.84
CA PRO A 326 -15.31 -14.70 -15.35
C PRO A 326 -14.23 -14.91 -14.28
N VAL A 327 -13.99 -13.90 -13.45
CA VAL A 327 -12.96 -13.92 -12.38
C VAL A 327 -13.32 -14.93 -11.29
N VAL A 328 -14.57 -14.91 -10.80
CA VAL A 328 -15.07 -15.91 -9.83
C VAL A 328 -15.09 -17.32 -10.42
N LYS A 329 -15.44 -17.49 -11.71
CA LYS A 329 -15.40 -18.80 -12.38
C LYS A 329 -13.98 -19.33 -12.56
N ALA A 330 -13.00 -18.45 -12.69
CA ALA A 330 -11.60 -18.80 -12.79
C ALA A 330 -11.04 -19.30 -11.45
N TYR A 331 -11.54 -18.79 -10.32
CA TYR A 331 -11.04 -19.12 -9.00
C TYR A 331 -11.03 -20.63 -8.68
N ARG A 332 -9.91 -21.12 -8.13
CA ARG A 332 -9.69 -22.49 -7.67
C ARG A 332 -9.08 -22.42 -6.26
N PRO A 333 -9.89 -22.62 -5.19
CA PRO A 333 -9.36 -22.62 -3.84
C PRO A 333 -8.31 -23.71 -3.68
N LEU A 334 -7.24 -23.40 -2.94
CA LEU A 334 -6.16 -24.32 -2.59
C LEU A 334 -6.61 -25.57 -1.80
#